data_AF-A0A8I0BYR6-F1
#
_entry.id   AF-A0A8I0BYR6-F1
#
_cell.length_a   1.000
_cell.length_b   1.000
_cell.length_c   1.000
_cell.angle_alpha   90.00
_cell.angle_beta   90.00
_cell.angle_gamma   90.00
#
_symmetry.space_group_name_H-M   'P 1'
#
loop_
_entity.id
_entity.type
_entity.pdbx_description
1 polymer ?
#
loop_
_entity_poly.entity_id
_entity_poly.type
_entity_poly.pdbx_seq_one_letter_code
_entity_poly.pdbx_strand_id
1 'polypeptide(L)' 'MANQPRLATESIAGRRPYQEDTVLAQALSDARTLVAVADGMGGHAAGDVASALAIATLLAALEDGKDLELGFGLTIR' A
#
# COMPACT_ATOMS: atom_id res chain seq x y z
N MET A 1 -5.83 14.71 -21.82
CA MET A 1 -6.17 13.55 -20.98
C MET A 1 -4.86 12.89 -20.59
N ALA A 2 -4.47 12.94 -19.32
CA ALA A 2 -3.24 12.29 -18.88
C ALA A 2 -3.38 10.77 -19.07
N ASN A 3 -2.37 10.13 -19.66
CA ASN A 3 -2.33 8.70 -19.86
C ASN A 3 -2.24 8.03 -18.48
N GLN A 4 -3.34 7.46 -17.98
CA GLN A 4 -3.31 6.72 -16.73
C GLN A 4 -2.49 5.43 -16.91
N PRO A 5 -1.64 5.06 -15.94
CA PRO A 5 -0.91 3.81 -16.01
C PRO A 5 -1.89 2.64 -15.98
N ARG A 6 -1.62 1.61 -16.79
CA ARG A 6 -2.28 0.32 -16.67
C ARG A 6 -1.58 -0.46 -15.57
N LEU A 7 -2.32 -0.78 -14.50
CA LEU A 7 -1.77 -1.42 -13.31
C LEU A 7 -2.23 -2.87 -13.25
N ALA A 8 -1.37 -3.73 -12.72
CA ALA A 8 -1.68 -5.09 -12.35
C ALA A 8 -1.04 -5.36 -10.99
N THR A 9 -1.73 -6.11 -10.13
CA THR A 9 -1.25 -6.49 -8.81
C THR A 9 -1.44 -7.99 -8.61
N GLU A 10 -0.47 -8.61 -7.97
CA GLU A 10 -0.54 -10.00 -7.54
C GLU A 10 0.20 -10.10 -6.19
N SER A 11 -0.35 -10.87 -5.27
CA SER A 11 0.25 -11.16 -3.96
C SER A 11 0.03 -12.64 -3.68
N ILE A 12 1.12 -13.38 -3.43
CA ILE A 12 1.11 -14.83 -3.23
C ILE A 12 1.84 -15.23 -1.95
N ALA A 13 1.21 -16.09 -1.13
CA ALA A 13 1.79 -16.52 0.15
C ALA A 13 3.11 -17.30 -0.01
N GLY A 14 3.35 -17.84 -1.20
CA GLY A 14 4.50 -18.69 -1.51
C GLY A 14 4.49 -19.96 -0.66
N ARG A 15 5.51 -20.12 0.19
CA ARG A 15 5.66 -21.28 1.08
C ARG A 15 5.01 -21.10 2.46
N ARG A 16 4.49 -19.91 2.77
CA ARG A 16 3.83 -19.63 4.05
C ARG A 16 2.42 -20.24 4.05
N PRO A 17 1.90 -20.66 5.22
CA PRO A 17 0.54 -21.17 5.33
C PRO A 17 -0.53 -20.09 5.05
N TYR A 18 -0.19 -18.81 5.24
CA TYR A 18 -1.06 -17.66 5.01
C TYR A 18 -0.27 -16.52 4.38
N GLN A 19 -0.95 -15.68 3.61
CA GLN A 19 -0.38 -14.44 3.09
C GLN A 19 -0.49 -13.34 4.16
N GLU A 20 0.63 -12.71 4.47
CA GLU A 20 0.67 -11.55 5.37
C GLU A 20 0.88 -10.23 4.62
N ASP A 21 1.00 -10.25 3.29
CA ASP A 21 1.37 -9.10 2.48
C ASP A 21 0.10 -8.48 1.88
N THR A 22 0.01 -7.15 1.90
CA THR A 22 -1.08 -6.41 1.27
C THR A 22 -0.55 -5.58 0.10
N VAL A 23 -1.22 -5.66 -1.05
CA VAL A 23 -0.95 -4.85 -2.24
C VAL A 23 -2.16 -4.00 -2.60
N LEU A 24 -1.92 -2.75 -2.98
CA LEU A 24 -2.94 -1.82 -3.45
C LEU A 24 -2.45 -1.09 -4.70
N ALA A 25 -3.31 -1.00 -5.71
CA ALA A 25 -3.10 -0.14 -6.88
C ALA A 25 -4.43 0.52 -7.25
N GLN A 26 -4.54 1.84 -7.08
CA GLN A 26 -5.74 2.59 -7.45
C GLN A 26 -5.43 4.04 -7.81
N ALA A 27 -6.33 4.66 -8.56
CA ALA A 27 -6.36 6.11 -8.70
C ALA A 27 -6.89 6.74 -7.41
N LEU A 28 -6.29 7.87 -7.02
CA LEU A 28 -6.77 8.73 -5.94
C LEU A 28 -7.71 9.80 -6.50
N SER A 29 -8.50 10.42 -5.63
CA SER A 29 -9.47 11.47 -5.99
C SER A 29 -8.85 12.69 -6.70
N ASP A 30 -7.58 12.98 -6.45
CA ASP A 30 -6.84 14.12 -7.01
C ASP A 30 -6.02 13.78 -8.28
N ALA A 31 -6.39 12.69 -8.97
CA ALA A 31 -5.74 12.18 -10.17
C ALA A 31 -4.30 11.66 -9.98
N ARG A 32 -3.79 11.55 -8.75
CA ARG A 32 -2.61 10.73 -8.46
C ARG A 32 -2.94 9.25 -8.58
N THR A 33 -1.92 8.42 -8.74
CA THR A 33 -2.03 6.97 -8.69
C THR A 33 -1.24 6.46 -7.49
N LEU A 34 -1.89 5.71 -6.61
CA LEU A 34 -1.24 5.03 -5.49
C LEU A 34 -0.96 3.59 -5.88
N VAL A 35 0.31 3.20 -5.81
CA VAL A 35 0.75 1.80 -5.86
C VAL A 35 1.56 1.54 -4.60
N ALA A 36 1.10 0.61 -3.77
CA ALA A 36 1.69 0.32 -2.48
C ALA A 36 1.74 -1.18 -2.20
N VAL A 37 2.82 -1.62 -1.56
CA VAL A 37 3.03 -2.97 -1.06
C VAL A 37 3.44 -2.85 0.40
N ALA A 38 2.80 -3.61 1.27
CA ALA A 38 3.16 -3.73 2.68
C ALA A 38 3.47 -5.20 2.98
N ASP A 39 4.72 -5.46 3.39
CA ASP A 39 5.15 -6.75 3.93
C ASP A 39 4.68 -6.85 5.39
N GLY A 40 3.76 -7.78 5.66
CA GLY A 40 3.21 -7.97 6.99
C GLY A 40 4.16 -8.73 7.88
N MET A 41 4.72 -8.03 8.87
CA MET A 41 5.59 -8.63 9.88
C MET A 41 4.82 -8.75 11.20
N GLY A 42 4.35 -9.94 11.55
CA GLY A 42 3.60 -10.17 12.79
C GLY A 42 3.77 -11.55 13.43
N GLY A 43 4.25 -12.55 12.69
CA GLY A 43 4.35 -13.92 13.19
C GLY A 43 2.96 -14.55 13.36
N HIS A 44 2.80 -15.48 14.31
CA HIS A 44 1.68 -16.44 14.41
C HIS A 44 0.23 -15.87 14.47
N ALA A 45 -0.02 -14.56 14.41
CA ALA A 45 -1.38 -14.04 14.61
C ALA A 45 -1.78 -12.71 13.92
N ALA A 46 -0.89 -11.93 13.27
CA ALA A 46 -1.32 -10.57 12.85
C ALA A 46 -0.54 -9.90 11.71
N GLY A 47 0.30 -10.60 10.94
CA GLY A 47 1.03 -9.94 9.83
C GLY A 47 0.10 -9.40 8.75
N ASP A 48 -0.96 -10.15 8.44
CA ASP A 48 -2.05 -9.74 7.56
C ASP A 48 -2.78 -8.47 8.05
N VAL A 49 -3.08 -8.40 9.35
CA VAL A 49 -3.68 -7.22 9.98
C VAL A 49 -2.72 -6.03 9.92
N ALA A 50 -1.44 -6.25 10.17
CA ALA A 50 -0.43 -5.19 10.15
C ALA A 50 -0.27 -4.58 8.75
N SER A 51 -0.15 -5.42 7.71
CA SER A 51 -0.01 -4.94 6.33
C SER A 51 -1.29 -4.26 5.84
N ALA A 52 -2.47 -4.80 6.16
CA ALA A 52 -3.74 -4.18 5.81
C ALA A 52 -3.91 -2.81 6.48
N LEU A 53 -3.56 -2.69 7.77
CA LEU A 53 -3.64 -1.44 8.51
C LEU A 53 -2.67 -0.38 7.95
N ALA A 54 -1.47 -0.79 7.57
CA ALA A 54 -0.49 0.12 6.97
C ALA A 54 -1.00 0.71 5.65
N ILE A 55 -1.54 -0.13 4.76
CA ILE A 55 -2.10 0.30 3.47
C ILE A 55 -3.34 1.18 3.68
N ALA A 56 -4.24 0.80 4.58
CA ALA A 56 -5.45 1.59 4.87
C ALA A 56 -5.10 2.98 5.42
N THR A 57 -4.10 3.05 6.31
CA THR A 57 -3.63 4.31 6.91
C THR A 57 -2.98 5.21 5.85
N LEU A 58 -2.14 4.64 4.98
CA LEU A 58 -1.52 5.36 3.87
C LEU A 58 -2.56 5.92 2.90
N LEU A 59 -3.53 5.08 2.49
CA LEU A 59 -4.60 5.49 1.58
C LEU A 59 -5.42 6.64 2.19
N ALA A 60 -5.85 6.51 3.44
CA ALA A 60 -6.62 7.54 4.13
C ALA A 60 -5.85 8.86 4.23
N ALA A 61 -4.54 8.81 4.54
CA ALA A 61 -3.71 10.01 4.62
C ALA A 61 -3.57 10.72 3.26
N LEU A 62 -3.41 9.96 2.17
CA LEU A 62 -3.26 10.52 0.83
C LEU A 62 -4.58 11.07 0.27
N GLU A 63 -5.71 10.42 0.54
CA GLU A 63 -7.05 10.93 0.20
C GLU A 63 -7.41 12.19 1.00
N ASP A 64 -6.88 12.34 2.21
CA ASP A 64 -6.97 13.58 3.01
C ASP A 64 -6.06 14.71 2.48
N GLY A 65 -5.40 14.50 1.33
CA GLY A 65 -4.56 15.50 0.67
C GLY A 65 -3.18 15.67 1.29
N LYS A 66 -2.74 14.74 2.16
CA LYS A 66 -1.37 14.77 2.69
C LYS A 66 -0.39 14.35 1.60
N ASP A 67 0.81 14.90 1.68
CA ASP A 67 1.94 14.48 0.84
C ASP A 67 2.70 13.32 1.49
N LEU A 68 3.23 12.42 0.66
CA LEU A 68 4.08 11.30 1.10
C LEU A 68 5.31 11.76 1.90
N GLU A 69 5.84 12.94 1.57
CA GLU A 69 6.96 13.59 2.27
C GLU A 69 6.67 13.81 3.77
N LEU A 70 5.41 14.07 4.15
CA LEU A 70 5.01 14.32 5.53
C LEU A 70 4.64 13.03 6.29
N GLY A 71 4.36 11.93 5.57
CA GLY A 71 3.85 10.68 6.17
C GLY A 71 4.93 9.73 6.67
N PHE A 72 6.14 9.76 6.11
CA PHE A 72 7.16 8.73 6.40
C PHE A 72 8.60 9.23 6.60
N GLY A 73 8.87 10.54 6.54
CA GLY A 73 10.25 11.06 6.67
C GLY A 73 11.24 10.45 5.66
N LEU A 74 10.73 9.88 4.57
CA LEU A 74 11.50 9.13 3.60
C LEU A 74 11.76 10.04 2.41
N THR A 75 12.84 10.81 2.47
CA THR A 75 13.38 11.49 1.28
C THR A 75 13.94 10.41 0.36
N ILE A 76 13.16 9.97 -0.64
CA ILE A 76 13.67 9.15 -1.73
C ILE A 76 14.43 10.09 -2.67
N ARG A 77 15.77 10.05 -2.63
CA ARG A 77 16.65 10.70 -3.62
C ARG A 77 16.94 9.77 -4.78
#